data_AF-A0A3M1YBP2-F1
#
_entry.id   AF-A0A3M1YBP2-F1
#
_cell.length_a   1.000
_cell.length_b   1.000
_cell.length_c   1.000
_cell.angle_alpha   90.00
_cell.angle_beta   90.00
_cell.angle_gamma   90.00
#
_symmetry.space_group_name_H-M   'P 1'
#
loop_
_entity.id
_entity.type
_entity.pdbx_description
1 polymer ?
#
loop_
_entity_poly.entity_id
_entity_poly.type
_entity_poly.pdbx_seq_one_letter_code
_entity_poly.pdbx_strand_id
1 'polypeptide(L)'
;MTERVEVVGNMHMHTPYSDGEAWHEEIAEAAIAAGLDFVIVTDHNIHVAGVEGYYQNENGRVLLLVGEEIHNVRRVPQASHLLVYGTEKEL
;
A
#
# COMPACT_ATOMS: atom_id res chain seq x y z
N MET A 1 12.53 -14.82 24.55
CA MET A 1 12.91 -15.11 23.15
C MET A 1 11.92 -14.39 22.28
N THR A 2 12.38 -13.58 21.32
CA THR A 2 11.50 -12.99 20.31
C THR A 2 11.25 -14.06 19.26
N GLU A 3 9.99 -14.50 19.13
CA GLU A 3 9.58 -15.38 18.04
C GLU A 3 9.57 -14.57 16.75
N ARG A 4 10.14 -15.13 15.68
CA ARG A 4 10.09 -14.54 14.33
C ARG A 4 8.96 -15.22 13.58
N VAL A 5 8.17 -14.42 12.89
CA VAL A 5 7.07 -14.90 12.05
C VAL A 5 7.43 -14.58 10.60
N GLU A 6 7.11 -15.49 9.69
CA GLU A 6 7.17 -15.24 8.25
C GLU A 6 5.85 -14.59 7.82
N VAL A 7 5.94 -13.52 7.04
CA VAL A 7 4.78 -12.81 6.50
C VAL A 7 4.98 -12.57 5.00
N VAL A 8 3.89 -12.69 4.25
CA VAL A 8 3.84 -12.49 2.80
C VAL A 8 2.97 -11.27 2.50
N GLY A 9 3.45 -10.37 1.66
CA GLY A 9 2.69 -9.16 1.32
C GLY A 9 3.09 -8.54 -0.01
N ASN A 10 2.22 -7.65 -0.49
CA ASN A 10 2.49 -6.81 -1.66
C ASN A 10 2.77 -5.38 -1.18
N MET A 11 3.98 -4.89 -1.45
CA MET A 11 4.45 -3.59 -0.96
C MET A 11 4.26 -2.44 -1.94
N HIS A 12 3.66 -2.68 -3.10
CA HIS A 12 3.58 -1.68 -4.15
C HIS A 12 2.34 -1.84 -5.02
N MET A 13 1.43 -0.88 -4.91
CA MET A 13 0.23 -0.75 -5.74
C MET A 13 -0.33 0.67 -5.63
N HIS A 14 -1.25 0.99 -6.53
CA HIS A 14 -1.88 2.31 -6.60
C HIS A 14 -3.38 2.21 -6.46
N THR A 15 -3.99 3.31 -6.06
CA THR A 15 -5.44 3.53 -6.07
C THR A 15 -5.80 4.56 -7.15
N PRO A 16 -7.09 4.83 -7.38
CA PRO A 16 -7.49 5.91 -8.27
C PRO A 16 -7.11 7.32 -7.80
N TYR A 17 -6.50 7.48 -6.61
CA TYR A 17 -5.87 8.76 -6.24
C TYR A 17 -4.64 9.08 -7.10
N SER A 18 -3.95 8.07 -7.64
CA SER A 18 -2.91 8.25 -8.65
C SER A 18 -3.30 7.61 -9.99
N ASP A 19 -2.90 6.37 -10.25
CA ASP A 19 -3.14 5.68 -11.52
C ASP A 19 -3.62 4.22 -11.37
N GLY A 20 -4.03 3.82 -10.16
CA GLY A 20 -4.64 2.52 -9.89
C GLY A 20 -6.14 2.47 -10.17
N GLU A 21 -6.71 1.26 -10.10
CA GLU A 21 -8.10 0.99 -10.47
C GLU A 21 -9.00 0.55 -9.30
N ALA A 22 -8.46 0.31 -8.11
CA ALA A 22 -9.19 -0.20 -6.95
C ALA A 22 -8.97 0.65 -5.70
N TRP A 23 -10.03 0.85 -4.90
CA TRP A 23 -9.94 1.55 -3.62
C TRP A 23 -9.41 0.64 -2.50
N HIS A 24 -8.96 1.24 -1.39
CA HIS A 24 -8.35 0.54 -0.25
C HIS A 24 -9.15 -0.69 0.25
N GLU A 25 -10.48 -0.57 0.35
CA GLU A 25 -11.35 -1.69 0.74
C GLU A 25 -11.31 -2.83 -0.30
N GLU A 26 -11.39 -2.51 -1.60
CA GLU A 26 -11.35 -3.50 -2.69
C GLU A 26 -9.98 -4.18 -2.78
N ILE A 27 -8.90 -3.42 -2.56
CA ILE A 27 -7.53 -3.93 -2.45
C ILE A 27 -7.42 -4.90 -1.27
N ALA A 28 -7.96 -4.54 -0.11
CA ALA A 28 -7.92 -5.39 1.07
C ALA A 28 -8.70 -6.70 0.85
N GLU A 29 -9.89 -6.64 0.24
CA GLU A 29 -10.67 -7.83 -0.13
C GLU A 29 -9.89 -8.74 -1.09
N ALA A 30 -9.26 -8.17 -2.13
CA ALA A 30 -8.42 -8.91 -3.06
C ALA A 30 -7.19 -9.54 -2.38
N ALA A 31 -6.56 -8.83 -1.44
CA ALA A 31 -5.41 -9.32 -0.69
C ALA A 31 -5.78 -10.48 0.25
N ILE A 32 -6.96 -10.40 0.91
CA ILE A 32 -7.48 -11.52 1.71
C ILE A 32 -7.75 -12.74 0.81
N ALA A 33 -8.39 -12.54 -0.35
CA ALA A 33 -8.64 -13.62 -1.30
C ALA A 33 -7.35 -14.25 -1.85
N ALA A 34 -6.27 -13.47 -1.95
CA ALA A 34 -4.94 -13.92 -2.35
C ALA A 34 -4.12 -14.56 -1.21
N GLY A 35 -4.60 -14.52 0.03
CA GLY A 35 -3.91 -15.07 1.20
C GLY A 35 -2.68 -14.25 1.64
N LEU A 36 -2.68 -12.94 1.41
CA LEU A 36 -1.60 -12.04 1.88
C LEU A 36 -1.81 -11.64 3.34
N ASP A 37 -0.71 -11.53 4.09
CA ASP A 37 -0.71 -11.03 5.46
C ASP A 37 -0.82 -9.50 5.52
N PHE A 38 -0.23 -8.82 4.53
CA PHE A 38 -0.25 -7.35 4.46
C PHE A 38 -0.15 -6.81 3.03
N VAL A 39 -0.58 -5.56 2.87
CA VAL A 39 -0.38 -4.76 1.66
C VAL A 39 0.06 -3.34 2.01
N ILE A 40 0.81 -2.69 1.11
CA ILE A 40 1.17 -1.28 1.23
C ILE A 40 0.74 -0.56 -0.05
N VAL A 41 -0.19 0.40 0.09
CA VAL A 41 -0.62 1.27 -0.99
C VAL A 41 0.39 2.42 -1.12
N THR A 42 0.86 2.68 -2.34
CA THR A 42 1.95 3.62 -2.63
C THR A 42 1.58 4.53 -3.80
N ASP A 43 0.51 5.31 -3.65
CA ASP A 43 0.08 6.26 -4.67
C ASP A 43 1.21 7.25 -5.05
N HIS A 44 1.24 7.69 -6.30
CA HIS A 44 2.26 8.61 -6.79
C HIS A 44 2.18 9.97 -6.08
N ASN A 45 3.19 10.30 -5.28
CA ASN A 45 3.31 11.58 -4.57
C ASN A 45 2.07 11.97 -3.73
N ILE A 46 1.34 10.98 -3.20
CA ILE A 46 0.12 11.19 -2.41
C ILE A 46 0.15 10.27 -1.19
N HIS A 47 -0.03 10.85 0.01
CA HIS A 47 -0.15 10.09 1.26
C HIS A 47 -1.60 10.11 1.77
N VAL A 48 -2.30 8.99 1.64
CA VAL A 48 -3.69 8.88 2.10
C VAL A 48 -3.74 8.53 3.58
N ALA A 49 -4.17 9.48 4.41
CA ALA A 49 -4.33 9.26 5.85
C ALA A 49 -5.67 8.60 6.21
N GLY A 50 -5.70 7.88 7.34
CA GLY A 50 -6.93 7.38 7.97
C GLY A 50 -7.51 6.10 7.37
N VAL A 51 -6.79 5.46 6.44
CA VAL A 51 -7.18 4.18 5.82
C VAL A 51 -6.32 3.00 6.27
N GLU A 52 -5.22 3.25 6.99
CA GLU A 52 -4.39 2.16 7.52
C GLU A 52 -5.11 1.37 8.61
N GLY A 53 -4.85 0.05 8.65
CA GLY A 53 -5.38 -0.83 9.68
C GLY A 53 -5.62 -2.24 9.20
N TYR A 54 -6.20 -3.05 10.08
CA TYR A 54 -6.64 -4.39 9.72
C TYR A 54 -8.01 -4.32 9.04
N TYR A 55 -8.06 -4.85 7.82
CA TYR A 55 -9.28 -5.17 7.11
C TYR A 55 -9.56 -6.66 7.28
N GLN A 56 -10.83 -7.03 7.41
CA GLN A 56 -11.24 -8.39 7.70
C GLN A 56 -12.59 -8.72 7.08
N ASN A 57 -12.72 -9.95 6.60
CA ASN A 57 -13.97 -10.54 6.14
C ASN A 57 -14.07 -12.00 6.64
N GLU A 58 -15.01 -12.78 6.11
CA GLU A 58 -15.20 -14.18 6.51
C GLU A 58 -14.04 -15.13 6.14
N ASN A 59 -13.19 -14.73 5.19
CA ASN A 59 -12.09 -15.53 4.64
C ASN A 59 -10.74 -15.24 5.33
N GLY A 60 -10.63 -14.13 6.07
CA GLY A 60 -9.40 -13.79 6.77
C GLY A 60 -9.27 -12.30 7.08
N ARG A 61 -8.04 -11.87 7.32
CA ARG A 61 -7.68 -10.48 7.55
C ARG A 61 -6.37 -10.13 6.85
N VAL A 62 -6.21 -8.87 6.50
CA VAL A 62 -4.97 -8.31 5.95
C VAL A 62 -4.67 -7.00 6.66
N LEU A 63 -3.39 -6.74 6.92
CA LEU A 63 -2.94 -5.40 7.34
C LEU A 63 -2.75 -4.53 6.10
N LEU A 64 -3.51 -3.44 5.99
CA LEU A 64 -3.29 -2.41 4.98
C LEU A 64 -2.49 -1.26 5.60
N LEU A 65 -1.39 -0.89 4.95
CA LEU A 65 -0.56 0.26 5.28
C LEU A 65 -0.50 1.23 4.09
N VAL A 66 -0.06 2.45 4.35
CA VAL A 66 0.12 3.49 3.34
C VAL A 66 1.56 3.97 3.34
N GLY A 67 2.11 4.05 2.13
CA GLY A 67 3.35 4.75 1.81
C GLY A 67 3.14 5.62 0.58
N GLU A 68 4.24 6.06 -0.02
CA GLU A 68 4.22 6.88 -1.23
C GLU A 68 5.21 6.33 -2.25
N GLU A 69 4.84 6.39 -3.53
CA GLU A 69 5.82 6.32 -4.61
C GLU A 69 6.16 7.74 -5.07
N ILE A 70 7.32 8.23 -4.66
CA ILE A 70 7.75 9.59 -4.95
C ILE A 70 8.57 9.59 -6.23
N HIS A 71 8.24 10.50 -7.14
CA HIS A 71 9.08 10.77 -8.30
C HIS A 71 9.11 12.26 -8.65
N ASN A 72 9.98 12.63 -9.59
CA ASN A 72 9.98 13.99 -10.13
C ASN A 72 8.86 14.13 -11.17
N VAL A 73 7.77 14.80 -10.80
CA VAL A 73 6.59 15.03 -11.65
C VAL A 73 6.88 15.85 -12.92
N ARG A 74 8.03 16.53 -13.00
CA ARG A 74 8.44 17.34 -14.17
C ARG A 74 9.45 16.66 -15.08
N ARG A 75 9.95 15.47 -14.73
CA ARG A 75 10.92 14.75 -15.56
C ARG A 75 10.20 14.14 -16.77
N VAL A 76 10.78 14.29 -17.97
CA VAL A 76 10.31 13.64 -19.20
C VAL A 76 11.46 12.86 -19.85
N PRO A 77 11.35 11.53 -20.04
CA PRO A 77 10.25 10.67 -19.58
C PRO A 77 10.17 10.62 -18.04
N GLN A 78 9.12 10.03 -17.46
CA GLN A 78 9.15 9.73 -16.02
C GLN A 78 10.24 8.69 -15.72
N ALA A 79 10.90 8.84 -14.58
CA ALA A 79 11.80 7.85 -13.97
C ALA A 79 12.18 8.29 -12.55
N SER A 80 13.07 7.52 -11.91
CA SER A 80 13.60 7.79 -10.57
C SER A 80 12.53 7.72 -9.48
N HIS A 81 11.70 6.67 -9.54
CA HIS A 81 10.68 6.41 -8.53
C HIS A 81 11.32 5.84 -7.26
N LEU A 82 10.83 6.28 -6.11
CA LEU A 82 11.28 5.85 -4.79
C LEU A 82 10.06 5.50 -3.94
N LEU A 83 10.05 4.29 -3.39
CA LEU A 83 9.07 3.90 -2.38
C LEU A 83 9.51 4.36 -1.01
N VAL A 84 8.62 5.04 -0.31
CA VAL A 84 8.85 5.54 1.04
C VAL A 84 7.71 5.07 1.94
N TYR A 85 8.08 4.52 3.09
CA TYR A 85 7.15 3.96 4.09
C TYR A 85 7.42 4.58 5.47
N GLY A 86 6.39 4.63 6.31
CA GLY A 86 6.55 5.04 7.72
C GLY A 86 7.01 6.48 7.89
N THR A 87 6.64 7.36 6.96
CA THR A 87 6.92 8.80 7.04
C THR A 87 6.00 9.52 8.02
N GLU A 88 4.84 8.91 8.32
CA GLU A 88 3.77 9.44 9.19
C GLU A 88 3.17 10.77 8.67
N LYS A 89 3.50 11.15 7.43
CA LYS A 89 3.02 12.35 6.71
C LYS A 89 3.40 12.28 5.22
N GLU A 90 2.71 13.08 4.41
CA GLU A 90 3.04 13.34 2.99
C GLU A 90 4.41 14.05 2.84
N LEU A 91 5.11 13.75 1.74
CA LEU A 91 6.47 14.22 1.45
C LEU A 91 6.57 15.27 0.32
#